data_AF-A0A812RC23-F1
#
_entry.id   AF-A0A812RC23-F1
#
_cell.length_a   1.000
_cell.length_b   1.000
_cell.length_c   1.000
_cell.angle_alpha   90.00
_cell.angle_beta   90.00
_cell.angle_gamma   90.00
#
_symmetry.space_group_name_H-M   'P 1'
#
loop_
_entity.id
_entity.type
_entity.pdbx_description
1 polymer ?
#
loop_
_entity_poly.entity_id
_entity_poly.type
_entity_poly.pdbx_seq_one_letter_code
_entity_poly.pdbx_strand_id
1 'polypeptide(L)'
;VWVAPGYAPEQQELEESRYKYALKGWPFVKVKLGVLGTQEQRDYISKHHPEGTHIVSFDDDVPELFCKIREGTTQDTLQPLPPGALECVIHHARDLMHEQGAYIWGFSPSANPMNMRRTHISRRNGMVNGFAYGYLNRHSNEFRSVYGSPTEDVERSCRFFNADGIVLRYSMYSARTEFKAAGGINLLYNTAP
;
A
#
# COMPACT_ATOMS: atom_id res chain seq x y z
N VAL A 1 9.32 8.89 -4.30
CA VAL A 1 8.06 8.92 -3.54
C VAL A 1 7.11 9.87 -4.23
N TRP A 2 5.93 9.40 -4.60
CA TRP A 2 4.86 10.24 -5.11
C TRP A 2 3.94 10.59 -3.96
N VAL A 3 3.63 11.87 -3.82
CA VAL A 3 2.74 12.38 -2.77
C VAL A 3 1.48 12.91 -3.42
N ALA A 4 0.32 12.54 -2.87
CA ALA A 4 -0.95 13.08 -3.35
C ALA A 4 -1.06 14.56 -2.95
N PRO A 5 -1.44 15.45 -3.86
CA PRO A 5 -1.63 16.86 -3.54
C PRO A 5 -2.87 17.05 -2.64
N GLY A 6 -2.82 18.06 -1.77
CA GLY A 6 -4.02 18.60 -1.12
C GLY A 6 -4.96 19.30 -2.11
N TYR A 7 -6.16 19.67 -1.63
CA TYR A 7 -7.18 20.32 -2.46
C TYR A 7 -6.79 21.76 -2.82
N ALA A 8 -6.32 22.53 -1.84
CA ALA A 8 -5.89 23.91 -2.01
C ALA A 8 -4.37 24.02 -2.26
N PRO A 9 -3.88 25.03 -3.01
CA PRO A 9 -2.44 25.21 -3.28
C PRO A 9 -1.57 25.23 -2.02
N GLU A 10 -2.03 25.90 -0.96
CA GLU A 10 -1.34 25.96 0.33
C GLU A 10 -1.17 24.56 0.97
N GLN A 11 -2.17 23.68 0.81
CA GLN A 11 -2.10 22.30 1.28
C GLN A 11 -1.12 21.47 0.46
N GLN A 12 -0.95 21.76 -0.84
CA GLN A 12 0.01 21.07 -1.71
C GLN A 12 1.45 21.39 -1.31
N GLU A 13 1.76 22.68 -1.12
CA GLU A 13 3.08 23.14 -0.66
C GLU A 13 3.41 22.56 0.73
N LEU A 14 2.40 22.47 1.60
CA LEU A 14 2.54 21.88 2.93
C LEU A 14 2.87 20.37 2.85
N GLU A 15 2.14 19.61 2.04
CA GLU A 15 2.36 18.16 1.89
C GLU A 15 3.74 17.85 1.29
N GLU A 16 4.13 18.55 0.21
CA GLU A 16 5.45 18.35 -0.40
C GLU A 16 6.58 18.66 0.60
N SER A 17 6.44 19.76 1.34
CA SER A 17 7.42 20.19 2.34
C SER A 17 7.50 19.20 3.51
N ARG A 18 6.37 18.68 3.97
CA ARG A 18 6.27 17.67 5.04
C ARG A 18 7.07 16.42 4.68
N TYR A 19 6.85 15.87 3.48
CA TYR A 19 7.57 14.67 3.02
C TYR A 19 9.05 14.94 2.76
N LYS A 20 9.42 16.07 2.15
CA LYS A 20 10.83 16.45 1.97
C LYS A 20 11.56 16.58 3.29
N TYR A 21 10.91 17.18 4.31
CA TYR A 21 11.48 17.31 5.64
C TYR A 21 11.66 15.95 6.33
N ALA A 22 10.64 15.08 6.28
CA ALA A 22 10.70 13.75 6.87
C ALA A 22 11.78 12.87 6.21
N LEU A 23 12.01 13.05 4.91
CA LEU A 23 12.97 12.28 4.11
C LEU A 23 14.33 12.98 3.95
N LYS A 24 14.62 14.05 4.69
CA LYS A 24 15.87 14.83 4.55
C LYS A 24 17.15 14.00 4.77
N GLY A 25 17.07 12.91 5.55
CA GLY A 25 18.17 11.97 5.76
C GLY A 25 18.43 11.01 4.60
N TRP A 26 17.60 11.07 3.55
CA TRP A 26 17.58 10.14 2.42
C TRP A 26 17.75 10.90 1.10
N PRO A 27 18.93 11.48 0.82
CA PRO A 27 19.12 12.46 -0.27
C PRO A 27 18.89 11.88 -1.68
N PHE A 28 18.91 10.55 -1.82
CA PHE A 28 18.62 9.86 -3.08
C PHE A 28 17.11 9.73 -3.35
N VAL A 29 16.25 9.97 -2.34
CA VAL A 29 14.81 9.86 -2.49
C VAL A 29 14.25 11.13 -3.10
N LYS A 30 13.78 11.01 -4.34
CA LYS A 30 13.06 12.09 -5.02
C LYS A 30 11.59 12.10 -4.59
N VAL A 31 11.16 13.18 -3.94
CA VAL A 31 9.74 13.47 -3.68
C VAL A 31 9.17 14.18 -4.90
N LYS A 32 8.02 13.72 -5.38
CA LYS A 32 7.29 14.32 -6.50
C LYS A 32 5.81 14.47 -6.13
N LEU A 33 5.21 15.60 -6.48
CA LEU A 33 3.77 15.78 -6.40
C LEU A 33 3.08 15.01 -7.54
N GLY A 34 2.02 14.30 -7.21
CA GLY A 34 1.16 13.63 -8.18
C GLY A 34 -0.09 14.43 -8.50
N VAL A 35 -1.23 13.77 -8.64
CA VAL A 35 -2.53 14.34 -9.00
C VAL A 35 -3.58 14.04 -7.92
N LEU A 36 -4.61 14.88 -7.85
CA LEU A 36 -5.69 14.75 -6.88
C LEU A 36 -6.59 13.53 -7.23
N GLY A 37 -6.98 12.78 -6.20
CA GLY A 37 -7.83 11.59 -6.32
C GLY A 37 -7.02 10.29 -6.28
N THR A 38 -7.48 9.30 -5.50
CA THR A 38 -6.71 8.06 -5.27
C THR A 38 -6.54 7.23 -6.56
N GLN A 39 -7.57 7.15 -7.39
CA GLN A 39 -7.54 6.38 -8.64
C GLN A 39 -6.64 7.08 -9.67
N GLU A 40 -6.83 8.39 -9.82
CA GLU A 40 -6.09 9.28 -10.69
C GLU A 40 -4.61 9.30 -10.34
N GLN A 41 -4.30 9.34 -9.04
CA GLN A 41 -2.93 9.25 -8.52
C GLN A 41 -2.27 7.94 -8.93
N ARG A 42 -2.97 6.81 -8.74
CA ARG A 42 -2.44 5.48 -9.10
C ARG A 42 -2.24 5.34 -10.61
N ASP A 43 -3.20 5.82 -11.41
CA ASP A 43 -3.09 5.84 -12.87
C ASP A 43 -1.93 6.70 -13.35
N TYR A 44 -1.75 7.88 -12.73
CA TYR A 44 -0.67 8.79 -13.05
C TYR A 44 0.70 8.18 -12.74
N ILE A 45 0.85 7.56 -11.56
CA ILE A 45 2.08 6.85 -11.15
C ILE A 45 2.35 5.67 -12.09
N SER A 46 1.33 4.88 -12.43
CA SER A 46 1.47 3.72 -13.32
C SER A 46 1.96 4.14 -14.71
N LYS A 47 1.39 5.20 -15.29
CA LYS A 47 1.81 5.73 -16.61
C LYS A 47 3.22 6.35 -16.60
N HIS A 48 3.65 6.90 -15.47
CA HIS A 48 4.97 7.51 -15.36
C HIS A 48 6.11 6.49 -15.36
N HIS A 49 5.85 5.27 -14.87
CA HIS A 49 6.85 4.23 -14.75
C HIS A 49 6.67 3.17 -15.84
N PRO A 50 7.75 2.54 -16.34
CA PRO A 50 7.64 1.48 -17.33
C PRO A 50 6.95 0.23 -16.76
N GLU A 51 6.41 -0.61 -17.64
CA GLU A 51 5.92 -1.93 -17.26
C GLU A 51 7.02 -2.77 -16.60
N GLY A 52 6.63 -3.63 -15.66
CA GLY A 52 7.53 -4.43 -14.84
C GLY A 52 8.17 -3.68 -13.67
N THR A 53 7.99 -2.36 -13.55
CA THR A 53 8.45 -1.61 -12.38
C THR A 53 7.71 -2.10 -11.13
N HIS A 54 8.44 -2.44 -10.06
CA HIS A 54 7.83 -2.75 -8.77
C HIS A 54 7.41 -1.45 -8.08
N ILE A 55 6.11 -1.20 -8.04
CA ILE A 55 5.51 -0.04 -7.36
C ILE A 55 4.98 -0.51 -6.01
N VAL A 56 5.24 0.28 -4.97
CA VAL A 56 4.71 0.07 -3.62
C VAL A 56 3.84 1.26 -3.26
N SER A 57 2.61 0.98 -2.83
CA SER A 57 1.64 1.96 -2.35
C SER A 57 1.51 1.84 -0.84
N PHE A 58 1.50 2.97 -0.16
CA PHE A 58 1.31 3.09 1.29
C PHE A 58 0.41 4.28 1.56
N ASP A 59 -0.60 4.08 2.39
CA ASP A 59 -1.42 5.18 2.90
C ASP A 59 -0.64 5.94 3.99
N ASP A 60 -0.91 7.23 4.12
CA ASP A 60 -0.20 8.10 5.06
C ASP A 60 -0.76 8.04 6.50
N ASP A 61 -1.85 7.31 6.69
CA ASP A 61 -2.52 7.04 7.97
C ASP A 61 -2.14 5.67 8.58
N VAL A 62 -1.04 5.08 8.12
CA VAL A 62 -0.44 3.84 8.66
C VAL A 62 0.70 4.20 9.61
N PRO A 63 0.42 4.43 10.92
CA PRO A 63 1.46 4.75 11.89
C PRO A 63 2.39 3.58 12.21
N GLU A 64 1.92 2.34 12.06
CA GLU A 64 2.64 1.16 12.53
C GLU A 64 2.29 -0.09 11.74
N LEU A 65 3.34 -0.86 11.43
CA LEU A 65 3.24 -2.21 10.89
C LEU A 65 3.54 -3.23 12.00
N PHE A 66 2.86 -4.36 11.96
CA PHE A 66 3.06 -5.46 12.89
C PHE A 66 3.52 -6.72 12.17
N CYS A 67 4.26 -7.56 12.88
CA CYS A 67 4.55 -8.94 12.52
C CYS A 67 4.00 -9.90 13.59
N LYS A 68 3.44 -11.03 13.14
CA LYS A 68 3.03 -12.13 14.02
C LYS A 68 4.23 -12.98 14.37
N ILE A 69 4.69 -12.90 15.62
CA ILE A 69 5.92 -13.54 16.08
C ILE A 69 5.70 -14.98 16.59
N ARG A 70 4.47 -15.32 16.98
CA ARG A 70 4.08 -16.66 17.44
C ARG A 70 2.63 -16.99 17.05
N GLU A 71 2.30 -18.27 17.04
CA GLU A 71 0.91 -18.69 16.87
C GLU A 71 0.07 -18.32 18.08
N GLY A 72 -1.25 -18.20 17.89
CA GLY A 72 -2.20 -17.76 18.91
C GLY A 72 -3.19 -16.73 18.38
N THR A 73 -4.13 -16.34 19.22
CA THR A 73 -5.28 -15.49 18.86
C THR A 73 -5.30 -14.15 19.60
N THR A 74 -4.33 -13.92 20.47
CA THR A 74 -4.23 -12.76 21.37
C THR A 74 -3.21 -11.73 20.86
N GLN A 75 -3.35 -10.46 21.27
CA GLN A 75 -2.55 -9.34 20.76
C GLN A 75 -1.06 -9.41 21.12
N ASP A 76 -0.70 -10.08 22.21
CA ASP A 76 0.69 -10.35 22.62
C ASP A 76 1.43 -11.32 21.67
N THR A 77 0.75 -11.82 20.62
CA THR A 77 1.38 -12.58 19.53
C THR A 77 1.91 -11.68 18.41
N LEU A 78 1.63 -10.38 18.45
CA LEU A 78 2.09 -9.38 17.49
C LEU A 78 3.19 -8.51 18.11
N GLN A 79 4.13 -8.07 17.28
CA GLN A 79 5.11 -7.05 17.63
C GLN A 79 5.25 -6.04 16.49
N PRO A 80 5.68 -4.80 16.78
CA PRO A 80 6.03 -3.85 15.73
C PRO A 80 7.05 -4.45 14.77
N LEU A 81 6.87 -4.20 13.48
CA LEU A 81 7.80 -4.63 12.46
C LEU A 81 9.16 -3.96 12.74
N PRO A 82 10.26 -4.72 12.88
CA PRO A 82 11.56 -4.13 13.21
C PRO A 82 12.02 -3.11 12.16
N PRO A 83 12.78 -2.06 12.55
CA PRO A 83 13.37 -1.13 11.60
C PRO A 83 14.18 -1.85 10.50
N GLY A 84 14.00 -1.42 9.25
CA GLY A 84 14.64 -2.04 8.08
C GLY A 84 13.95 -3.31 7.55
N ALA A 85 13.12 -4.00 8.35
CA ALA A 85 12.49 -5.24 7.90
C ALA A 85 11.46 -5.02 6.78
N LEU A 86 10.86 -3.82 6.68
CA LEU A 86 9.95 -3.48 5.58
C LEU A 86 10.65 -3.58 4.21
N GLU A 87 11.89 -3.11 4.09
CA GLU A 87 12.67 -3.20 2.86
C GLU A 87 12.90 -4.65 2.45
N CYS A 88 13.25 -5.51 3.41
CA CYS A 88 13.38 -6.95 3.17
C CYS A 88 12.07 -7.57 2.67
N VAL A 89 10.93 -7.18 3.25
CA VAL A 89 9.61 -7.67 2.83
C VAL A 89 9.27 -7.22 1.41
N ILE A 90 9.55 -5.96 1.06
CA ILE A 90 9.35 -5.41 -0.28
C ILE A 90 10.17 -6.19 -1.32
N HIS A 91 11.47 -6.41 -1.07
CA HIS A 91 12.33 -7.15 -1.98
C HIS A 91 11.92 -8.61 -2.11
N HIS A 92 11.64 -9.27 -0.98
CA HIS A 92 11.15 -10.65 -1.00
C HIS A 92 9.84 -10.77 -1.80
N ALA A 93 8.91 -9.83 -1.64
CA ALA A 93 7.66 -9.84 -2.39
C ALA A 93 7.86 -9.62 -3.89
N ARG A 94 8.80 -8.76 -4.29
CA ARG A 94 9.20 -8.60 -5.69
C ARG A 94 9.71 -9.91 -6.29
N ASP A 95 10.66 -10.53 -5.60
CA ASP A 95 11.32 -11.72 -6.11
C ASP A 95 10.32 -12.89 -6.18
N LEU A 96 9.45 -13.02 -5.18
CA LEU A 96 8.38 -14.02 -5.14
C LEU A 96 7.32 -13.82 -6.23
N MET A 97 7.00 -12.55 -6.56
CA MET A 97 6.13 -12.21 -7.69
C MET A 97 6.73 -12.72 -9.01
N HIS A 98 8.00 -12.44 -9.26
CA HIS A 98 8.70 -12.93 -10.46
C HIS A 98 8.79 -14.46 -10.50
N GLU A 99 9.09 -15.11 -9.38
CA GLU A 99 9.24 -16.57 -9.29
C GLU A 99 7.93 -17.31 -9.59
N GLN A 100 6.80 -16.79 -9.09
CA GLN A 100 5.51 -17.50 -9.13
C GLN A 100 4.54 -16.96 -10.17
N GLY A 101 4.95 -15.99 -10.99
CA GLY A 101 4.06 -15.34 -11.96
C GLY A 101 2.93 -14.55 -11.30
N ALA A 102 3.16 -14.02 -10.10
CA ALA A 102 2.22 -13.12 -9.44
C ALA A 102 2.57 -11.65 -9.73
N TYR A 103 1.57 -10.78 -9.74
CA TYR A 103 1.77 -9.37 -10.07
C TYR A 103 1.31 -8.40 -8.97
N ILE A 104 0.79 -8.92 -7.86
CA ILE A 104 0.39 -8.11 -6.70
C ILE A 104 0.65 -8.85 -5.39
N TRP A 105 0.99 -8.07 -4.36
CA TRP A 105 1.08 -8.54 -2.99
C TRP A 105 0.52 -7.54 -1.99
N GLY A 106 0.13 -8.02 -0.81
CA GLY A 106 -0.20 -7.17 0.33
C GLY A 106 -0.14 -7.88 1.67
N PHE A 107 -0.46 -7.12 2.72
CA PHE A 107 -0.52 -7.59 4.10
C PHE A 107 -1.90 -8.14 4.47
N SER A 108 -1.99 -8.77 5.64
CA SER A 108 -3.26 -9.12 6.26
C SER A 108 -4.12 -7.86 6.39
N PRO A 109 -5.40 -7.90 5.96
CA PRO A 109 -6.28 -6.72 5.97
C PRO A 109 -6.65 -6.27 7.39
N SER A 110 -6.33 -7.05 8.41
CA SER A 110 -6.60 -6.71 9.80
C SER A 110 -5.41 -7.09 10.69
N ALA A 111 -5.08 -6.24 11.65
CA ALA A 111 -4.22 -6.54 12.80
C ALA A 111 -4.94 -7.36 13.89
N ASN A 112 -5.84 -8.26 13.48
CA ASN A 112 -6.49 -9.21 14.36
C ASN A 112 -5.73 -10.54 14.31
N PRO A 113 -5.06 -10.96 15.40
CA PRO A 113 -4.26 -12.18 15.42
C PRO A 113 -5.03 -13.44 15.02
N MET A 114 -6.35 -13.49 15.22
CA MET A 114 -7.19 -14.63 14.81
C MET A 114 -7.16 -14.86 13.29
N ASN A 115 -7.04 -13.79 12.51
CA ASN A 115 -7.00 -13.81 11.04
C ASN A 115 -5.58 -13.93 10.48
N MET A 116 -4.56 -13.83 11.33
CA MET A 116 -3.15 -13.87 10.95
C MET A 116 -2.53 -15.25 11.15
N ARG A 117 -1.43 -15.51 10.44
CA ARG A 117 -0.63 -16.74 10.51
C ARG A 117 0.83 -16.39 10.65
N ARG A 118 1.62 -17.17 11.39
CA ARG A 118 3.02 -16.79 11.67
C ARG A 118 3.92 -16.80 10.44
N THR A 119 3.73 -17.74 9.52
CA THR A 119 4.67 -17.98 8.40
C THR A 119 4.00 -18.19 7.05
N HIS A 120 2.69 -17.92 6.94
CA HIS A 120 1.94 -18.22 5.73
C HIS A 120 1.86 -17.02 4.77
N ILE A 121 2.13 -17.28 3.49
CA ILE A 121 1.84 -16.37 2.37
C ILE A 121 0.78 -17.06 1.52
N SER A 122 -0.43 -16.52 1.49
CA SER A 122 -1.50 -17.07 0.67
C SER A 122 -1.26 -16.73 -0.79
N ARG A 123 -1.68 -17.65 -1.68
CA ARG A 123 -1.65 -17.52 -3.15
C ARG A 123 -3.05 -17.49 -3.76
N ARG A 124 -4.07 -17.59 -2.89
CA ARG A 124 -5.48 -17.72 -3.27
C ARG A 124 -6.14 -16.35 -3.32
N ASN A 125 -7.25 -16.29 -4.07
CA ASN A 125 -8.13 -15.14 -4.13
C ASN A 125 -8.41 -14.58 -2.73
N GLY A 126 -8.36 -13.25 -2.64
CA GLY A 126 -8.84 -12.48 -1.52
C GLY A 126 -8.20 -11.11 -1.51
N MET A 127 -8.72 -10.27 -0.62
CA MET A 127 -8.42 -8.84 -0.64
C MET A 127 -6.95 -8.53 -0.32
N VAL A 128 -6.35 -7.71 -1.17
CA VAL A 128 -5.12 -6.94 -0.99
C VAL A 128 -5.56 -5.52 -0.59
N ASN A 129 -5.43 -5.20 0.69
CA ASN A 129 -5.89 -3.92 1.24
C ASN A 129 -5.04 -2.74 0.74
N GLY A 130 -5.68 -1.56 0.57
CA GLY A 130 -5.09 -0.32 0.06
C GLY A 130 -4.04 0.30 0.98
N PHE A 131 -4.09 0.05 2.29
CA PHE A 131 -3.19 0.69 3.26
C PHE A 131 -1.70 0.41 2.98
N ALA A 132 -1.37 -0.78 2.46
CA ALA A 132 -0.02 -1.16 2.08
C ALA A 132 -0.04 -2.37 1.14
N TYR A 133 0.40 -2.15 -0.09
CA TYR A 133 0.51 -3.20 -1.10
C TYR A 133 1.59 -2.86 -2.12
N GLY A 134 2.02 -3.85 -2.88
CA GLY A 134 2.92 -3.63 -4.02
C GLY A 134 2.52 -4.47 -5.21
N TYR A 135 2.94 -4.03 -6.39
CA TYR A 135 2.59 -4.68 -7.65
C TYR A 135 3.66 -4.47 -8.71
N LEU A 136 3.73 -5.39 -9.66
CA LEU A 136 4.50 -5.21 -10.89
C LEU A 136 3.64 -4.43 -11.89
N ASN A 137 4.13 -3.27 -12.29
CA ASN A 137 3.38 -2.31 -13.10
C ASN A 137 3.00 -2.92 -14.46
N ARG A 138 1.75 -2.76 -14.88
CA ARG A 138 1.22 -3.13 -16.19
C ARG A 138 0.27 -2.04 -16.65
N HIS A 139 0.41 -1.58 -17.90
CA HIS A 139 -0.38 -0.46 -18.44
C HIS A 139 -1.72 -0.91 -19.02
N SER A 140 -1.99 -2.22 -19.07
CA SER A 140 -3.28 -2.76 -19.52
C SER A 140 -4.44 -2.24 -18.67
N ASN A 141 -5.51 -1.81 -19.34
CA ASN A 141 -6.77 -1.39 -18.71
C ASN A 141 -7.43 -2.51 -17.89
N GLU A 142 -7.04 -3.77 -18.07
CA GLU A 142 -7.52 -4.89 -17.26
C GLU A 142 -7.22 -4.70 -15.76
N PHE A 143 -6.10 -4.05 -15.43
CA PHE A 143 -5.62 -3.84 -14.05
C PHE A 143 -6.03 -2.50 -13.46
N ARG A 144 -6.62 -1.64 -14.28
CA ARG A 144 -7.10 -0.33 -13.87
C ARG A 144 -8.44 -0.50 -13.16
N SER A 145 -8.49 -0.11 -11.89
CA SER A 145 -9.74 -0.01 -11.15
C SER A 145 -10.65 1.01 -11.83
N VAL A 146 -11.95 0.73 -11.93
CA VAL A 146 -12.95 1.63 -12.50
C VAL A 146 -14.02 2.04 -11.49
N TYR A 147 -14.09 1.36 -10.36
CA TYR A 147 -15.00 1.67 -9.25
C TYR A 147 -14.29 2.52 -8.19
N GLY A 148 -15.06 3.41 -7.57
CA GLY A 148 -14.55 4.41 -6.62
C GLY A 148 -14.09 3.88 -5.25
N SER A 149 -13.72 4.84 -4.40
CA SER A 149 -12.84 4.71 -3.24
C SER A 149 -13.16 3.65 -2.16
N PRO A 150 -14.40 3.24 -1.82
CA PRO A 150 -14.55 2.22 -0.78
C PRO A 150 -14.37 0.78 -1.30
N THR A 151 -14.53 0.54 -2.61
CA THR A 151 -14.53 -0.83 -3.19
C THR A 151 -13.34 -1.12 -4.10
N GLU A 152 -12.50 -0.11 -4.32
CA GLU A 152 -11.37 -0.16 -5.25
C GLU A 152 -10.37 -1.28 -4.91
N ASP A 153 -10.10 -1.54 -3.63
CA ASP A 153 -9.23 -2.64 -3.20
C ASP A 153 -9.78 -4.02 -3.54
N VAL A 154 -11.10 -4.19 -3.40
CA VAL A 154 -11.79 -5.44 -3.75
C VAL A 154 -11.71 -5.64 -5.25
N GLU A 155 -12.01 -4.60 -6.03
CA GLU A 155 -11.91 -4.64 -7.49
C GLU A 155 -10.49 -4.99 -7.96
N ARG A 156 -9.48 -4.27 -7.47
CA ARG A 156 -8.07 -4.50 -7.81
C ARG A 156 -7.66 -5.94 -7.51
N SER A 157 -7.99 -6.44 -6.32
CA SER A 157 -7.69 -7.82 -5.92
C SER A 157 -8.32 -8.84 -6.87
N CYS A 158 -9.59 -8.64 -7.22
CA CYS A 158 -10.32 -9.52 -8.13
C CYS A 158 -9.74 -9.48 -9.55
N ARG A 159 -9.39 -8.30 -10.07
CA ARG A 159 -8.81 -8.14 -11.42
C ARG A 159 -7.47 -8.87 -11.54
N PHE A 160 -6.56 -8.65 -10.59
CA PHE A 160 -5.27 -9.35 -10.58
C PHE A 160 -5.45 -10.85 -10.43
N PHE A 161 -6.32 -11.31 -9.51
CA PHE A 161 -6.58 -12.75 -9.37
C PHE A 161 -7.21 -13.36 -10.63
N ASN A 162 -8.13 -12.67 -11.29
CA ASN A 162 -8.77 -13.13 -12.52
C ASN A 162 -7.77 -13.28 -13.66
N ALA A 163 -6.86 -12.32 -13.81
CA ALA A 163 -5.86 -12.34 -14.87
C ALA A 163 -4.72 -13.33 -14.61
N ASP A 164 -4.24 -13.39 -13.36
CA ASP A 164 -2.98 -14.09 -13.03
C ASP A 164 -3.22 -15.44 -12.34
N GLY A 165 -4.43 -15.69 -11.82
CA GLY A 165 -4.76 -16.87 -11.02
C GLY A 165 -4.11 -16.90 -9.63
N ILE A 166 -3.37 -15.84 -9.26
CA ILE A 166 -2.58 -15.77 -8.03
C ILE A 166 -2.51 -14.34 -7.49
N VAL A 167 -2.60 -14.20 -6.17
CA VAL A 167 -2.27 -12.98 -5.43
C VAL A 167 -1.48 -13.35 -4.19
N LEU A 168 -0.42 -12.61 -3.87
CA LEU A 168 0.42 -12.92 -2.70
C LEU A 168 -0.06 -12.16 -1.46
N ARG A 169 -0.49 -12.86 -0.42
CA ARG A 169 -0.94 -12.21 0.82
C ARG A 169 -0.16 -12.69 2.03
N TYR A 170 0.69 -11.82 2.54
CA TYR A 170 1.52 -12.06 3.70
C TYR A 170 0.65 -12.03 4.95
N SER A 171 0.28 -13.21 5.44
CA SER A 171 -0.68 -13.36 6.55
C SER A 171 -0.06 -13.05 7.91
N MET A 172 1.27 -12.93 7.96
CA MET A 172 2.04 -12.60 9.17
C MET A 172 2.23 -11.10 9.38
N TYR A 173 1.98 -10.27 8.37
CA TYR A 173 2.13 -8.82 8.46
C TYR A 173 0.78 -8.15 8.41
N SER A 174 0.63 -7.05 9.16
CA SER A 174 -0.58 -6.22 9.19
C SER A 174 -0.21 -4.79 9.52
N ALA A 175 -1.16 -3.88 9.42
CA ALA A 175 -1.00 -2.49 9.84
C ALA A 175 -2.01 -2.11 10.93
N ARG A 176 -1.64 -1.13 11.76
CA ARG A 176 -2.58 -0.25 12.44
C ARG A 176 -2.89 0.88 11.49
N THR A 177 -4.17 1.16 11.25
CA THR A 177 -4.64 2.30 10.46
C THR A 177 -5.36 3.27 11.38
N GLU A 178 -5.09 4.56 11.25
CA GLU A 178 -5.76 5.60 12.04
C GLU A 178 -6.83 6.29 11.20
N PHE A 179 -8.08 5.93 11.44
CA PHE A 179 -9.21 6.56 10.77
C PHE A 179 -9.24 8.06 11.10
N LYS A 180 -9.22 8.90 10.06
CA LYS A 180 -9.15 10.36 10.16
C LYS A 180 -7.85 10.92 10.75
N ALA A 181 -6.70 10.29 10.49
CA ALA A 181 -5.39 10.85 10.83
C ALA A 181 -5.21 12.29 10.29
N ALA A 182 -4.48 13.14 11.02
CA ALA A 182 -4.26 14.53 10.62
C ALA A 182 -3.38 14.62 9.36
N GLY A 183 -3.92 15.21 8.28
CA GLY A 183 -3.24 15.35 6.98
C GLY A 183 -3.88 14.49 5.88
N GLY A 184 -3.18 14.34 4.75
CA GLY A 184 -3.56 13.37 3.71
C GLY A 184 -4.97 13.56 3.16
N ILE A 185 -5.70 12.47 2.97
CA ILE A 185 -7.07 12.49 2.45
C ILE A 185 -8.03 13.27 3.36
N ASN A 186 -7.73 13.42 4.66
CA ASN A 186 -8.59 14.17 5.59
C ASN A 186 -8.53 15.68 5.36
N LEU A 187 -7.46 16.19 4.74
CA LEU A 187 -7.42 17.59 4.28
C LEU A 187 -8.47 17.87 3.20
N LEU A 188 -8.94 16.84 2.49
CA LEU A 188 -9.99 16.96 1.48
C LEU A 188 -11.39 17.05 2.08
N TYR A 189 -11.60 16.44 3.26
CA TYR A 189 -12.92 16.36 3.91
C TYR A 189 -13.16 17.43 4.98
N ASN A 190 -12.12 18.09 5.49
CA ASN A 190 -12.23 19.16 6.49
C ASN A 190 -12.52 20.56 5.91
N THR A 191 -13.01 20.64 4.67
CA THR A 191 -13.42 21.90 4.01
C THR A 191 -14.93 22.13 3.99
N ALA A 192 -15.73 21.32 4.71
CA ALA A 192 -17.13 21.64 4.92
C ALA A 192 -17.26 22.75 6.00
N PRO A 193 -17.98 23.85 5.74
CA PRO A 193 -18.20 24.93 6.71
C PRO A 193 -19.00 24.49 7.93
#